data_AF-A0A2E1A8J6-F1
#
_entry.id   AF-A0A2E1A8J6-F1
#
_cell.length_a   1.000
_cell.length_b   1.000
_cell.length_c   1.000
_cell.angle_alpha   90.00
_cell.angle_beta   90.00
_cell.angle_gamma   90.00
#
_symmetry.space_group_name_H-M   'P 1'
#
loop_
_entity.id
_entity.type
_entity.pdbx_description
1 polymer ?
#
loop_
_entity_poly.entity_id
_entity_poly.type
_entity_poly.pdbx_seq_one_letter_code
_entity_poly.pdbx_strand_id
1 'polypeptide(L)'
;MSTDRGKDRSPVSIERLEAAMYGVQERTGQSSLRTLLRQPGMHSVHRIICYYGDGSAHNSIATLIHSAQQTTLDCLYEGLFEQKPLHYSVADDRYEHFCDVLHRVHFDGLYHQRDMSPHVNLLWQLERGAAQYVHSVIMTPVTPPMPYSALVNAIDAYLPEAIKRIKK
;
A
#
# COMPACT_ATOMS: atom_id res chain seq x y z
N MET A 1 9.54 19.01 -41.59
CA MET A 1 10.49 18.21 -40.80
C MET A 1 9.99 18.22 -39.36
N SER A 2 9.38 17.12 -38.92
CA SER A 2 8.89 16.95 -37.56
C SER A 2 10.07 16.56 -36.67
N THR A 3 10.47 17.42 -35.74
CA THR A 3 11.39 17.06 -34.68
C THR A 3 10.59 16.45 -33.55
N ASP A 4 10.38 15.13 -33.66
CA ASP A 4 9.97 14.28 -32.55
C ASP A 4 11.05 14.38 -31.47
N ARG A 5 10.81 15.27 -30.50
CA ARG A 5 11.58 15.30 -29.26
C ARG A 5 11.24 14.02 -28.55
N GLY A 6 12.09 13.01 -28.70
CA GLY A 6 12.14 11.87 -27.82
C GLY A 6 12.14 12.39 -26.39
N LYS A 7 10.96 12.38 -25.75
CA LYS A 7 10.82 12.54 -24.31
C LYS A 7 11.79 11.54 -23.72
N ASP A 8 12.80 12.03 -23.03
CA ASP A 8 13.73 11.26 -22.23
C ASP A 8 12.94 10.22 -21.41
N ARG A 9 12.95 8.96 -21.87
CA ARG A 9 12.18 7.85 -21.29
C ARG A 9 13.02 7.17 -20.22
N SER A 10 13.53 7.96 -19.28
CA SER A 10 14.17 7.41 -18.11
C SER A 10 13.09 6.69 -17.27
N PRO A 11 13.29 5.42 -16.88
CA PRO A 11 12.37 4.74 -15.97
C PRO A 11 12.23 5.55 -14.68
N VAL A 12 11.04 5.53 -14.07
CA VAL A 12 10.86 6.20 -12.78
C VAL A 12 11.78 5.53 -11.78
N SER A 13 12.71 6.29 -11.20
CA SER A 13 13.66 5.75 -10.23
C SER A 13 12.90 5.30 -8.98
N ILE A 14 13.26 4.13 -8.45
CA ILE A 14 12.61 3.56 -7.27
C ILE A 14 12.68 4.53 -6.08
N GLU A 15 13.80 5.24 -5.94
CA GLU A 15 14.01 6.19 -4.84
C GLU A 15 12.98 7.33 -4.87
N ARG A 16 12.57 7.78 -6.06
CA ARG A 16 11.51 8.78 -6.20
C ARG A 16 10.15 8.24 -5.78
N LEU A 17 9.88 6.97 -6.06
CA LEU A 17 8.64 6.32 -5.66
C LEU A 17 8.59 6.14 -4.14
N GLU A 18 9.66 5.64 -3.55
CA GLU A 18 9.81 5.50 -2.10
C GLU A 18 9.65 6.86 -1.40
N ALA A 19 10.26 7.92 -1.93
CA ALA A 19 10.11 9.28 -1.40
C ALA A 19 8.65 9.76 -1.45
N ALA A 20 7.90 9.43 -2.51
CA ALA A 20 6.49 9.77 -2.60
C ALA A 20 5.66 9.04 -1.53
N MET A 21 5.91 7.74 -1.31
CA MET A 21 5.21 6.95 -0.29
C MET A 21 5.56 7.43 1.12
N TYR A 22 6.84 7.69 1.39
CA TYR A 22 7.31 8.25 2.66
C TYR A 22 6.64 9.59 2.95
N GLY A 23 6.52 10.46 1.95
CA GLY A 23 5.84 11.75 2.10
C GLY A 23 4.37 11.60 2.49
N VAL A 24 3.65 10.60 1.97
CA VAL A 24 2.26 10.33 2.42
C VAL A 24 2.26 9.90 3.89
N GLN A 25 3.16 9.01 4.29
CA GLN A 25 3.24 8.54 5.67
C GLN A 25 3.57 9.68 6.66
N GLU A 26 4.49 10.57 6.29
CA GLU A 26 4.87 11.73 7.10
C GLU A 26 3.70 12.71 7.27
N ARG A 27 3.02 13.09 6.17
CA ARG A 27 1.88 14.02 6.21
C ARG A 27 0.64 13.47 6.92
N THR A 28 0.57 12.15 7.08
CA THR A 28 -0.50 11.46 7.84
C THR A 28 -0.08 11.11 9.27
N GLY A 29 1.13 11.48 9.69
CA GLY A 29 1.64 11.26 11.05
C GLY A 29 1.76 9.78 11.45
N GLN A 30 1.81 8.87 10.47
CA GLN A 30 1.75 7.44 10.75
C GLN A 30 3.09 6.89 11.22
N SER A 31 3.06 6.15 12.34
CA SER A 31 4.22 5.44 12.88
C SER A 31 4.73 4.38 11.90
N SER A 32 6.02 4.05 11.97
CA SER A 32 6.56 2.92 11.22
C SER A 32 5.92 1.59 11.65
N LEU A 33 5.84 0.61 10.74
CA LEU A 33 5.38 -0.75 11.10
C LEU A 33 6.22 -1.38 12.22
N ARG A 34 7.54 -1.12 12.25
CA ARG A 34 8.42 -1.60 13.33
C ARG A 34 8.02 -1.06 14.69
N THR A 35 7.54 0.17 14.76
CA THR A 35 7.03 0.77 16.00
C THR A 35 5.74 0.08 16.44
N LEU A 36 4.83 -0.20 15.51
CA LEU A 36 3.57 -0.89 15.81
C LEU A 36 3.82 -2.32 16.28
N LEU A 37 4.70 -3.07 15.61
CA LEU A 37 5.04 -4.45 15.96
C LEU A 37 5.68 -4.63 17.34
N ARG A 38 6.20 -3.55 17.95
CA ARG A 38 6.73 -3.58 19.32
C ARG A 38 5.65 -3.53 20.39
N GLN A 39 4.40 -3.28 20.02
CA GLN A 39 3.29 -3.26 20.97
C GLN A 39 2.96 -4.69 21.43
N PRO A 40 2.68 -4.90 22.73
CA PRO A 40 2.31 -6.21 23.24
C PRO A 40 1.06 -6.78 22.55
N GLY A 41 1.09 -8.08 22.25
CA GLY A 41 -0.04 -8.80 21.64
C GLY A 41 -0.20 -8.62 20.13
N MET A 42 0.73 -7.92 19.46
CA MET A 42 0.76 -7.79 18.00
C MET A 42 1.31 -9.07 17.36
N HIS A 43 0.58 -9.62 16.39
CA HIS A 43 1.01 -10.79 15.62
C HIS A 43 1.55 -10.38 14.25
N SER A 44 0.77 -9.58 13.52
CA SER A 44 1.16 -9.05 12.21
C SER A 44 0.55 -7.67 11.99
N VAL A 45 1.20 -6.89 11.15
CA VAL A 45 0.67 -5.61 10.69
C VAL A 45 0.95 -5.49 9.20
N HIS A 46 -0.07 -5.14 8.41
CA HIS A 46 0.07 -4.84 7.00
C HIS A 46 -0.33 -3.40 6.74
N ARG A 47 0.30 -2.76 5.77
CA ARG A 47 -0.03 -1.38 5.40
C ARG A 47 -0.14 -1.23 3.90
N ILE A 48 -1.19 -0.55 3.46
CA ILE A 48 -1.41 -0.19 2.08
C ILE A 48 -1.40 1.33 2.00
N ILE A 49 -0.44 1.90 1.26
CA ILE A 49 -0.37 3.33 0.97
C ILE A 49 -0.84 3.53 -0.45
N CYS A 50 -1.86 4.37 -0.66
CA CYS A 50 -2.33 4.77 -1.97
C CYS A 50 -1.88 6.19 -2.28
N TYR A 51 -1.10 6.35 -3.34
CA TYR A 51 -0.64 7.65 -3.83
C TYR A 51 -1.25 7.98 -5.19
N TYR A 52 -1.87 9.16 -5.28
CA TYR A 52 -2.49 9.70 -6.48
C TYR A 52 -1.68 10.89 -6.99
N GLY A 53 -0.70 10.62 -7.85
CA GLY A 53 0.24 11.62 -8.39
C GLY A 53 -0.41 12.66 -9.30
N ASP A 54 -1.58 12.36 -9.88
CA ASP A 54 -2.36 13.31 -10.67
C ASP A 54 -3.31 14.18 -9.84
N GLY A 55 -3.35 13.99 -8.51
CA GLY A 55 -4.25 14.69 -7.62
C GLY A 55 -5.73 14.34 -7.79
N SER A 56 -6.05 13.27 -8.51
CA SER A 56 -7.45 12.88 -8.80
C SER A 56 -8.20 12.32 -7.58
N ALA A 57 -7.50 12.10 -6.46
CA ALA A 57 -8.04 11.72 -5.16
C ALA A 57 -7.09 12.14 -4.03
N HIS A 58 -7.58 12.08 -2.79
CA HIS A 58 -6.74 12.17 -1.61
C HIS A 58 -5.86 10.91 -1.50
N ASN A 59 -4.59 11.10 -1.11
CA ASN A 59 -3.74 9.98 -0.72
C ASN A 59 -4.30 9.34 0.55
N SER A 60 -4.06 8.05 0.71
CA SER A 60 -4.52 7.32 1.88
C SER A 60 -3.51 6.30 2.38
N ILE A 61 -3.66 5.94 3.65
CA ILE A 61 -2.90 4.92 4.33
C ILE A 61 -3.87 4.04 5.11
N ALA A 62 -3.87 2.75 4.80
CA ALA A 62 -4.68 1.76 5.47
C ALA A 62 -3.75 0.81 6.23
N THR A 63 -3.95 0.67 7.53
CA THR A 63 -3.14 -0.22 8.39
C THR A 63 -4.03 -1.34 8.94
N LEU A 64 -3.76 -2.56 8.48
CA LEU A 64 -4.40 -3.79 8.95
C LEU A 64 -3.58 -4.35 10.12
N ILE A 65 -4.19 -4.44 11.29
CA ILE A 65 -3.56 -4.93 12.51
C ILE A 65 -4.22 -6.25 12.88
N HIS A 66 -3.42 -7.30 13.03
CA HIS A 66 -3.86 -8.57 13.60
C HIS A 66 -3.20 -8.76 14.96
N SER A 67 -4.01 -8.79 16.01
CA SER A 67 -3.57 -8.99 17.39
C SER A 67 -4.26 -10.21 18.02
N ALA A 68 -3.84 -10.56 19.24
CA ALA A 68 -4.48 -11.62 20.00
C ALA A 68 -5.97 -11.38 20.33
N GLN A 69 -6.46 -10.14 20.22
CA GLN A 69 -7.83 -9.78 20.59
C GLN A 69 -8.74 -9.66 19.38
N GLN A 70 -8.24 -9.09 18.28
CA GLN A 70 -9.05 -8.79 17.11
C GLN A 70 -8.18 -8.46 15.89
N THR A 71 -8.83 -8.48 14.73
CA THR A 71 -8.29 -7.95 13.48
C THR A 71 -9.00 -6.66 13.10
N THR A 72 -8.25 -5.57 12.93
CA THR A 72 -8.80 -4.24 12.59
C THR A 72 -8.09 -3.61 11.40
N LEU A 73 -8.82 -2.82 10.63
CA LEU A 73 -8.29 -2.02 9.53
C LEU A 73 -8.57 -0.54 9.80
N ASP A 74 -7.50 0.24 9.94
CA ASP A 74 -7.56 1.68 10.16
C ASP A 74 -7.22 2.40 8.86
N CYS A 75 -8.16 3.16 8.31
CA CYS A 75 -7.99 3.90 7.06
C CYS A 75 -7.95 5.39 7.30
N LEU A 76 -6.82 6.03 6.98
CA LEU A 76 -6.61 7.46 7.13
C LEU A 76 -6.39 8.10 5.76
N TYR A 77 -6.99 9.27 5.57
CA TYR A 77 -6.97 10.02 4.32
C TYR A 77 -6.29 11.37 4.53
N GLU A 78 -5.30 11.67 3.70
CA GLU A 78 -4.51 12.89 3.82
C GLU A 78 -5.38 14.15 3.74
N GLY A 79 -5.39 14.94 4.81
CA GLY A 79 -6.12 16.20 4.89
C GLY A 79 -7.63 16.09 5.12
N LEU A 80 -8.14 14.89 5.43
CA LEU A 80 -9.57 14.67 5.69
C LEU A 80 -9.83 14.16 7.11
N PHE A 81 -11.08 14.24 7.55
CA PHE A 81 -11.57 13.70 8.83
C PHE A 81 -10.73 14.13 10.05
N GLU A 82 -10.21 15.36 10.05
CA GLU A 82 -9.31 15.86 11.11
C GLU A 82 -8.07 14.95 11.31
N GLN A 83 -7.64 14.25 10.27
CA GLN A 83 -6.58 13.24 10.30
C GLN A 83 -6.85 12.08 11.28
N LYS A 84 -8.14 11.79 11.55
CA LYS A 84 -8.56 10.63 12.34
C LYS A 84 -8.81 9.43 11.43
N PRO A 85 -8.36 8.22 11.82
CA PRO A 85 -8.61 7.01 11.06
C PRO A 85 -10.11 6.63 11.11
N LEU A 86 -10.60 6.07 10.01
CA LEU A 86 -11.83 5.31 9.97
C LEU A 86 -11.51 3.87 10.37
N HIS A 87 -12.22 3.33 11.37
CA HIS A 87 -11.98 2.01 11.92
C HIS A 87 -12.95 0.97 11.35
N TYR A 88 -12.40 -0.16 10.92
CA TYR A 88 -13.19 -1.30 10.45
C TYR A 88 -12.76 -2.58 11.17
N SER A 89 -13.73 -3.38 11.62
CA SER A 89 -13.46 -4.75 12.05
C SER A 89 -13.30 -5.62 10.80
N VAL A 90 -12.29 -6.50 10.82
CA VAL A 90 -12.02 -7.45 9.75
C VAL A 90 -12.25 -8.84 10.31
N ALA A 91 -13.08 -9.63 9.64
CA ALA A 91 -13.30 -11.02 10.03
C ALA A 91 -12.02 -11.84 9.80
N ASP A 92 -11.76 -12.81 10.67
CA ASP A 92 -10.50 -13.57 10.65
C ASP A 92 -10.33 -14.38 9.36
N ASP A 93 -11.41 -14.94 8.81
CA ASP A 93 -11.41 -15.64 7.52
C ASP A 93 -10.96 -14.71 6.37
N ARG A 94 -11.43 -13.47 6.36
CA ARG A 94 -11.04 -12.44 5.38
C ARG A 94 -9.56 -12.09 5.50
N TYR A 95 -9.04 -12.00 6.73
CA TYR A 95 -7.62 -11.79 7.00
C TYR A 95 -6.76 -12.99 6.58
N GLU A 96 -7.19 -14.21 6.89
CA GLU A 96 -6.50 -15.44 6.51
C GLU A 96 -6.41 -15.57 5.00
N HIS A 97 -7.51 -15.33 4.28
CA HIS A 97 -7.50 -15.37 2.81
C HIS A 97 -6.59 -14.32 2.17
N PHE A 98 -6.50 -13.12 2.77
CA PHE A 98 -5.52 -12.13 2.33
C PHE A 98 -4.09 -12.62 2.56
N CYS A 99 -3.78 -13.14 3.75
CA CYS A 99 -2.46 -13.68 4.09
C CYS A 99 -2.06 -14.87 3.21
N ASP A 100 -3.01 -15.75 2.87
CA ASP A 100 -2.80 -16.88 1.98
C ASP A 100 -2.31 -16.44 0.60
N VAL A 101 -2.85 -15.34 0.07
CA VAL A 101 -2.38 -14.81 -1.21
C VAL A 101 -0.95 -14.30 -1.08
N LEU A 102 -0.62 -13.54 -0.01
CA LEU A 102 0.75 -13.08 0.22
C LEU A 102 1.75 -14.23 0.29
N HIS A 103 1.37 -15.34 0.94
CA HIS A 103 2.18 -16.54 1.02
C HIS A 103 2.37 -17.19 -0.37
N ARG A 104 1.29 -17.38 -1.13
CA ARG A 104 1.31 -18.03 -2.46
C ARG A 104 2.14 -17.26 -3.48
N VAL A 105 2.17 -15.94 -3.40
CA VAL A 105 2.98 -15.11 -4.31
C VAL A 105 4.40 -14.89 -3.82
N HIS A 106 4.79 -15.51 -2.70
CA HIS A 106 6.09 -15.32 -2.05
C HIS A 106 6.40 -13.85 -1.79
N PHE A 107 5.46 -13.12 -1.18
CA PHE A 107 5.53 -11.67 -0.99
C PHE A 107 6.89 -11.17 -0.48
N ASP A 108 7.48 -11.84 0.51
CA ASP A 108 8.77 -11.45 1.12
C ASP A 108 9.97 -11.55 0.16
N GLY A 109 9.81 -12.25 -0.98
CA GLY A 109 10.82 -12.37 -2.03
C GLY A 109 10.58 -11.44 -3.22
N LEU A 110 9.51 -10.64 -3.21
CA LEU A 110 9.18 -9.74 -4.31
C LEU A 110 10.05 -8.49 -4.26
N TYR A 111 10.37 -7.98 -5.44
CA TYR A 111 10.91 -6.63 -5.58
C TYR A 111 9.77 -5.66 -5.90
N HIS A 112 10.03 -4.37 -5.77
CA HIS A 112 9.17 -3.36 -6.38
C HIS A 112 9.02 -3.63 -7.88
N GLN A 113 7.83 -3.35 -8.41
CA GLN A 113 7.55 -3.49 -9.82
C GLN A 113 8.48 -2.56 -10.62
N ARG A 114 9.22 -3.07 -11.60
CA ARG A 114 10.24 -2.30 -12.34
C ARG A 114 9.76 -1.76 -13.68
N ASP A 115 8.77 -2.41 -14.27
CA ASP A 115 8.24 -2.15 -15.61
C ASP A 115 7.04 -1.18 -15.62
N MET A 116 6.93 -0.34 -14.60
CA MET A 116 5.85 0.64 -14.50
C MET A 116 6.00 1.73 -15.56
N SER A 117 4.85 2.19 -16.06
CA SER A 117 4.80 3.33 -16.98
C SER A 117 5.47 4.57 -16.37
N PRO A 118 6.26 5.34 -17.14
CA PRO A 118 6.81 6.63 -16.70
C PRO A 118 5.75 7.66 -16.27
N HIS A 119 4.49 7.44 -16.64
CA HIS A 119 3.35 8.30 -16.33
C HIS A 119 2.35 7.63 -15.37
N VAL A 120 2.85 6.77 -14.48
CA VAL A 120 2.03 6.12 -13.47
C VAL A 120 1.50 7.16 -12.48
N ASN A 121 0.17 7.38 -12.50
CA ASN A 121 -0.51 8.35 -11.64
C ASN A 121 -1.07 7.72 -10.36
N LEU A 122 -1.14 6.40 -10.30
CA LEU A 122 -1.60 5.66 -9.14
C LEU A 122 -0.58 4.59 -8.77
N LEU A 123 -0.06 4.72 -7.56
CA LEU A 123 0.91 3.80 -6.97
C LEU A 123 0.37 3.29 -5.65
N TRP A 124 0.58 2.01 -5.42
CA TRP A 124 0.37 1.37 -4.13
C TRP A 124 1.71 0.94 -3.55
N GLN A 125 1.92 1.17 -2.26
CA GLN A 125 2.93 0.46 -1.48
C GLN A 125 2.20 -0.48 -0.53
N LEU A 126 2.44 -1.77 -0.70
CA LEU A 126 2.03 -2.79 0.27
C LEU A 126 3.23 -3.10 1.16
N GLU A 127 3.03 -3.05 2.46
CA GLU A 127 4.00 -3.43 3.46
C GLU A 127 3.46 -4.58 4.30
N ARG A 128 4.33 -5.51 4.66
CA ARG A 128 4.06 -6.58 5.61
C ARG A 128 5.06 -6.51 6.75
N GLY A 129 4.55 -6.59 7.96
CA GLY A 129 5.29 -6.64 9.19
C GLY A 129 4.90 -7.85 10.02
N ALA A 130 5.89 -8.63 10.45
CA ALA A 130 5.72 -9.72 11.41
C ALA A 130 6.96 -9.84 12.28
N ALA A 131 6.76 -9.97 13.60
CA ALA A 131 7.84 -9.89 14.59
C ALA A 131 8.73 -8.64 14.40
N GLN A 132 10.00 -8.80 14.01
CA GLN A 132 10.92 -7.68 13.74
C GLN A 132 11.19 -7.43 12.24
N TYR A 133 10.60 -8.24 11.37
CA TYR A 133 10.79 -8.16 9.93
C TYR A 133 9.71 -7.28 9.30
N VAL A 134 10.14 -6.38 8.41
CA VAL A 134 9.26 -5.56 7.58
C VAL A 134 9.75 -5.65 6.14
N HIS A 135 8.84 -5.91 5.22
CA HIS A 135 9.08 -5.92 3.78
C HIS A 135 8.03 -5.07 3.07
N SER A 136 8.42 -4.42 1.97
CA SER A 136 7.53 -3.55 1.20
C SER A 136 7.68 -3.76 -0.30
N VAL A 137 6.57 -3.60 -1.01
CA VAL A 137 6.47 -3.70 -2.46
C VAL A 137 5.71 -2.48 -2.98
N ILE A 138 6.38 -1.66 -3.79
CA ILE A 138 5.73 -0.61 -4.59
C ILE A 138 5.31 -1.21 -5.93
N MET A 139 4.07 -0.96 -6.31
CA MET A 139 3.47 -1.45 -7.55
C MET A 139 2.41 -0.48 -8.06
N THR A 140 1.97 -0.64 -9.30
CA THR A 140 0.77 0.03 -9.81
C THR A 140 -0.41 -0.93 -9.83
N PRO A 141 -1.60 -0.52 -9.38
CA PRO A 141 -2.81 -1.32 -9.55
C PRO A 141 -3.39 -1.25 -10.96
N VAL A 142 -2.82 -0.43 -11.86
CA VAL A 142 -3.29 -0.27 -13.23
C VAL A 142 -2.60 -1.29 -14.13
N THR A 143 -3.35 -2.32 -14.55
CA THR A 143 -2.85 -3.43 -15.38
C THR A 143 -1.56 -4.10 -14.83
N PRO A 144 -1.52 -4.49 -13.55
CA PRO A 144 -0.34 -5.13 -12.96
C PRO A 144 -0.07 -6.49 -13.62
N PRO A 145 1.19 -6.84 -13.96
CA PRO A 145 1.54 -8.20 -14.34
C PRO A 145 1.52 -9.11 -13.11
N MET A 146 1.54 -10.44 -13.32
CA MET A 146 1.85 -11.36 -12.22
C MET A 146 3.29 -11.11 -11.73
N PRO A 147 3.56 -11.21 -10.41
CA PRO A 147 2.64 -11.61 -9.34
C PRO A 147 1.80 -10.46 -8.74
N TYR A 148 2.04 -9.21 -9.14
CA TYR A 148 1.39 -8.02 -8.56
C TYR A 148 -0.13 -7.98 -8.77
N SER A 149 -0.65 -8.53 -9.87
CA SER A 149 -2.10 -8.64 -10.08
C SER A 149 -2.79 -9.50 -9.03
N ALA A 150 -2.15 -10.56 -8.53
CA ALA A 150 -2.70 -11.36 -7.44
C ALA A 150 -2.80 -10.55 -6.14
N LEU A 151 -1.81 -9.67 -5.87
CA LEU A 151 -1.86 -8.75 -4.72
C LEU A 151 -3.00 -7.74 -4.85
N VAL A 152 -3.17 -7.15 -6.04
CA VAL A 152 -4.23 -6.18 -6.31
C VAL A 152 -5.60 -6.82 -6.14
N ASN A 153 -5.82 -7.99 -6.74
CA ASN A 153 -7.06 -8.74 -6.61
C ASN A 153 -7.34 -9.14 -5.15
N ALA A 154 -6.32 -9.48 -4.36
CA ALA A 154 -6.50 -9.81 -2.96
C ALA A 154 -6.90 -8.59 -2.13
N ILE A 155 -6.32 -7.42 -2.39
CA ILE A 155 -6.71 -6.18 -1.72
C ILE A 155 -8.15 -5.81 -2.12
N ASP A 156 -8.51 -5.88 -3.40
CA ASP A 156 -9.88 -5.61 -3.88
C ASP A 156 -10.91 -6.55 -3.23
N ALA A 157 -10.59 -7.85 -3.12
CA ALA A 157 -11.52 -8.87 -2.63
C ALA A 157 -11.66 -8.86 -1.10
N TYR A 158 -10.56 -8.71 -0.37
CA TYR A 158 -10.52 -8.93 1.07
C TYR A 158 -10.34 -7.65 1.88
N LEU A 159 -9.88 -6.55 1.28
CA LEU A 159 -9.66 -5.27 1.95
C LEU A 159 -10.15 -4.08 1.09
N PRO A 160 -11.37 -4.11 0.52
CA PRO A 160 -11.83 -3.05 -0.38
C PRO A 160 -11.87 -1.67 0.30
N GLU A 161 -12.00 -1.62 1.63
CA GLU A 161 -11.98 -0.37 2.39
C GLU A 161 -10.60 0.30 2.37
N ALA A 162 -9.51 -0.48 2.25
CA ALA A 162 -8.13 0.01 2.27
C ALA A 162 -7.77 0.89 1.07
N ILE A 163 -8.49 0.71 -0.05
CA ILE A 163 -8.23 1.36 -1.34
C ILE A 163 -9.39 2.25 -1.78
N LYS A 164 -10.36 2.48 -0.89
CA LYS A 164 -11.53 3.30 -1.19
C LYS A 164 -11.08 4.70 -1.60
N ARG A 165 -11.48 5.12 -2.80
CA ARG A 165 -11.10 6.42 -3.37
C ARG A 165 -11.98 7.54 -2.85
N ILE A 166 -11.38 8.61 -2.32
CA ILE A 166 -12.07 9.87 -2.00
C ILE A 166 -11.57 10.97 -2.94
N LYS A 167 -12.47 11.51 -3.77
CA LYS A 167 -12.15 12.59 -4.72
C LYS A 167 -11.84 13.89 -3.96
N LYS A 168 -10.93 14.70 -4.53
CA LYS A 168 -10.68 16.08 -4.10
C LYS A 168 -11.75 17.02 -4.65
#